data_AF-A0A925L8J1-F1
#
_entry.id   AF-A0A925L8J1-F1
#
_cell.length_a   1.000
_cell.length_b   1.000
_cell.length_c   1.000
_cell.angle_alpha   90.00
_cell.angle_beta   90.00
_cell.angle_gamma   90.00
#
_symmetry.space_group_name_H-M   'P 1'
#
loop_
_entity.id
_entity.type
_entity.pdbx_description
1 polymer ?
#
loop_
_entity_poly.entity_id
_entity_poly.type
_entity_poly.pdbx_seq_one_letter_code
_entity_poly.pdbx_strand_id
1 'polypeptide(L)' 'VLMIGVYELKHCISIPYKVAINEAVELAKGFGGTDGHKYVNGVLDKAAVDLRPVEVEAFRASRR' A
#
# COMPACT_ATOMS: atom_id res chain seq x y z
N VAL A 1 8.06 -4.73 -7.49
CA VAL A 1 7.21 -4.53 -6.30
C VAL A 1 6.14 -3.46 -6.49
N LEU A 2 6.48 -2.20 -6.82
CA LEU A 2 5.48 -1.13 -6.97
C LEU A 2 4.34 -1.45 -7.96
N MET A 3 4.65 -2.01 -9.13
CA MET A 3 3.63 -2.43 -10.11
C MET A 3 2.61 -3.40 -9.52
N ILE A 4 3.07 -4.35 -8.69
CA ILE A 4 2.22 -5.35 -8.05
C ILE A 4 1.34 -4.67 -6.98
N GLY A 5 1.93 -3.84 -6.13
CA GLY A 5 1.18 -3.12 -5.09
C GLY A 5 0.11 -2.19 -5.67
N VAL A 6 0.41 -1.46 -6.74
CA VAL A 6 -0.57 -0.61 -7.44
C VAL A 6 -1.66 -1.45 -8.10
N TYR A 7 -1.30 -2.58 -8.71
CA TYR A 7 -2.28 -3.49 -9.32
C TYR A 7 -3.27 -4.02 -8.30
N GLU A 8 -2.81 -4.52 -7.14
CA GLU A 8 -3.70 -4.99 -6.08
C GLU A 8 -4.57 -3.86 -5.51
N LEU A 9 -3.99 -2.67 -5.29
CA LEU A 9 -4.76 -1.50 -4.87
C LEU A 9 -5.87 -1.15 -5.87
N LYS A 10 -5.64 -1.31 -7.17
CA LYS A 10 -6.62 -0.95 -8.21
C LYS A 10 -7.65 -2.04 -8.49
N HIS A 11 -7.24 -3.32 -8.44
CA HIS A 11 -8.05 -4.43 -8.95
C HIS A 11 -8.57 -5.39 -7.88
N CYS A 12 -7.88 -5.51 -6.73
CA CYS A 12 -8.22 -6.47 -5.68
C CYS A 12 -9.01 -5.83 -4.53
N ILE A 13 -10.22 -5.33 -4.82
CA ILE A 13 -11.03 -4.56 -3.84
C ILE A 13 -11.41 -5.35 -2.58
N SER A 14 -11.43 -6.69 -2.64
CA SER A 14 -11.67 -7.56 -1.49
C SER A 14 -10.54 -7.53 -0.45
N ILE A 15 -9.36 -7.04 -0.82
CA ILE A 15 -8.19 -6.93 0.06
C ILE A 15 -8.13 -5.49 0.59
N PRO A 16 -8.10 -5.28 1.93
CA PRO A 16 -7.97 -3.93 2.50
C PRO A 16 -6.66 -3.26 2.07
N TYR A 17 -6.69 -1.95 1.79
CA TYR A 17 -5.52 -1.25 1.26
C TYR A 17 -4.26 -1.37 2.14
N LYS A 18 -4.40 -1.38 3.47
CA LYS A 18 -3.25 -1.55 4.39
C LYS A 18 -2.60 -2.92 4.30
N VAL A 19 -3.37 -3.96 4.02
CA VAL A 19 -2.83 -5.32 3.82
C VAL A 19 -2.03 -5.34 2.51
N ALA A 20 -2.60 -4.83 1.40
CA ALA A 20 -1.90 -4.76 0.12
C ALA A 20 -0.57 -3.96 0.19
N ILE A 21 -0.56 -2.83 0.91
CA ILE A 21 0.67 -2.07 1.15
C ILE A 21 1.68 -2.89 1.98
N ASN A 22 1.24 -3.55 3.05
CA ASN A 22 2.12 -4.32 3.91
C ASN A 22 2.80 -5.48 3.16
N GLU A 23 2.05 -6.23 2.35
CA GLU A 23 2.61 -7.31 1.52
C GLU A 23 3.62 -6.77 0.50
N ALA A 24 3.33 -5.64 -0.15
CA ALA A 24 4.27 -5.01 -1.04
C ALA A 24 5.55 -4.54 -0.31
N VAL A 25 5.43 -4.03 0.92
CA VAL A 25 6.57 -3.62 1.75
C VAL A 25 7.42 -4.83 2.17
N GLU A 26 6.80 -5.93 2.58
CA GLU A 26 7.51 -7.17 2.92
C GLU A 26 8.24 -7.75 1.71
N LEU A 27 7.61 -7.77 0.53
CA LEU A 27 8.28 -8.11 -0.73
C LEU A 27 9.46 -7.18 -1.02
N ALA A 28 9.33 -5.88 -0.76
CA ALA A 28 10.43 -4.93 -0.95
C ALA A 28 11.60 -5.18 0.01
N LYS A 29 11.37 -5.70 1.22
CA LYS A 29 12.44 -6.11 2.14
C LYS A 29 13.18 -7.35 1.64
N GLY A 30 12.48 -8.29 1.02
CA GLY A 30 13.07 -9.52 0.48
C GLY A 30 13.87 -9.33 -0.81
N PHE A 31 13.47 -8.38 -1.67
CA PHE A 31 14.07 -8.18 -3.00
C PHE A 31 14.83 -6.86 -3.15
N GLY A 32 14.71 -5.91 -2.21
CA GLY A 32 15.32 -4.58 -2.28
C GLY A 32 16.54 -4.41 -1.38
N GLY A 33 17.24 -3.29 -1.55
CA GLY A 33 18.29 -2.86 -0.62
C GLY A 33 17.73 -2.41 0.73
N THR A 34 18.62 -2.15 1.69
CA THR A 34 18.32 -1.92 3.13
C THR A 34 17.21 -0.89 3.38
N ASP A 35 17.02 0.10 2.50
CA ASP A 35 16.00 1.16 2.63
C ASP A 35 14.94 1.18 1.52
N GLY A 36 14.93 0.22 0.59
CA GLY A 36 13.99 0.19 -0.53
C GLY A 36 12.52 0.07 -0.08
N HIS A 37 12.28 -0.61 1.03
CA HIS A 37 10.95 -0.80 1.60
C HIS A 37 10.30 0.50 2.09
N LYS A 38 11.10 1.47 2.59
CA LYS A 38 10.58 2.79 3.01
C LYS A 38 10.03 3.57 1.81
N TYR A 39 10.74 3.50 0.68
CA TYR A 39 10.29 4.12 -0.56
C TYR A 39 9.00 3.48 -1.07
N VAL A 40 8.91 2.16 -1.07
CA VAL A 40 7.70 1.42 -1.48
C VAL A 40 6.51 1.80 -0.60
N ASN A 41 6.69 1.84 0.73
CA ASN A 41 5.63 2.25 1.65
C ASN A 41 5.14 3.66 1.35
N GLY A 42 6.04 4.64 1.21
CA GLY A 42 5.68 6.03 0.96
C GLY A 42 4.97 6.26 -0.37
N VAL A 43 5.37 5.55 -1.43
CA VAL A 43 4.72 5.65 -2.75
C VAL A 43 3.34 5.02 -2.72
N LEU A 44 3.19 3.83 -2.13
CA LEU A 44 1.89 3.13 -2.09
C LEU A 44 0.90 3.79 -1.12
N ASP A 45 1.36 4.39 -0.01
CA ASP A 45 0.49 5.18 0.88
C ASP A 45 -0.10 6.39 0.13
N LYS A 46 0.69 7.07 -0.73
CA LYS A 46 0.16 8.14 -1.59
C LYS A 46 -0.81 7.61 -2.64
N ALA A 47 -0.43 6.54 -3.35
CA ALA A 47 -1.28 5.93 -4.36
C ALA A 47 -2.63 5.44 -3.79
N ALA A 48 -2.64 4.95 -2.54
CA ALA A 48 -3.87 4.51 -1.88
C ALA A 48 -4.85 5.65 -1.62
N VAL A 49 -4.38 6.90 -1.41
CA VAL A 49 -5.26 8.07 -1.29
C VAL A 49 -6.03 8.31 -2.58
N ASP A 50 -5.36 8.15 -3.73
CA ASP A 50 -5.97 8.38 -5.04
C ASP A 50 -6.82 7.19 -5.51
N LEU A 51 -6.36 5.97 -5.24
CA LEU A 51 -7.01 4.75 -5.73
C LEU A 51 -8.13 4.24 -4.81
N ARG A 52 -8.00 4.46 -3.49
CA ARG A 52 -8.94 3.96 -2.46
C ARG A 52 -9.28 5.03 -1.41
N PRO A 53 -9.77 6.21 -1.83
CA PRO A 53 -10.02 7.33 -0.91
C PRO A 53 -10.97 6.97 0.24
N VAL A 54 -12.03 6.20 -0.05
CA VAL A 54 -13.05 5.81 0.94
C VAL A 54 -12.46 4.93 2.05
N GLU A 55 -11.64 3.93 1.71
CA GLU A 55 -10.99 3.07 2.71
C GLU A 55 -9.97 3.85 3.54
N VAL A 56 -9.22 4.75 2.90
CA VAL A 56 -8.21 5.57 3.59
C VAL A 56 -8.88 6.53 4.58
N GLU A 57 -9.98 7.17 4.19
CA GLU A 57 -10.74 8.06 5.06
C GLU A 57 -11.36 7.30 6.24
N ALA A 58 -12.01 6.15 5.97
CA ALA A 58 -12.57 5.30 7.02
C ALA A 58 -11.51 4.86 8.04
N PHE A 59 -10.33 4.45 7.58
CA PHE A 59 -9.22 4.07 8.45
C PHE A 59 -8.66 5.26 9.27
N ARG A 60 -8.62 6.46 8.69
CA ARG A 60 -8.19 7.67 9.43
C ARG A 60 -9.21 8.07 10.48
N ALA A 61 -10.51 7.92 10.18
CA ALA A 61 -11.59 8.20 11.11
C ALA A 61 -11.60 7.23 12.29
N SER A 62 -11.35 5.93 12.06
CA SER A 62 -11.28 4.92 13.13
C SER A 62 -10.05 5.06 14.05
N ARG A 63 -9.12 5.94 13.71
CA ARG A 63 -7.86 6.19 14.44
C ARG A 63 -7.87 7.49 15.24
N ARG A 64 -8.93 8.29 15.13
CA ARG A 64 -9.19 9.48 15.95
C ARG A 64 -10.02 9.09 17.17
#